data_AF-A0A1Q7SWX9-F1
#
_entry.id   AF-A0A1Q7SWX9-F1
#
_cell.length_a   1.000
_cell.length_b   1.000
_cell.length_c   1.000
_cell.angle_alpha   90.00
_cell.angle_beta   90.00
_cell.angle_gamma   90.00
#
_symmetry.space_group_name_H-M   'P 1'
#
loop_
_entity.id
_entity.type
_entity.pdbx_description
1 polymer ?
#
loop_
_entity_poly.entity_id
_entity_poly.type
_entity_poly.pdbx_seq_one_letter_code
_entity_poly.pdbx_strand_id
1 'polypeptide(L)'
;MLVETFARQVADILGLEYLSILAKVRQTQEQKSLSNWLQKADNVKNAFAVRFPEQIADRTLLLIDDIYDSGYMLREVGLTLMQAGAQAVYPLTITRTAHSDDQ
;
A
#
# COMPACT_ATOMS: atom_id res chain seq x y z
N MET A 1 -4.37 -13.31 -2.56
CA MET A 1 -4.47 -14.36 -1.52
C MET A 1 -3.14 -14.62 -0.83
N LEU A 2 -2.01 -14.79 -1.54
CA LEU A 2 -0.71 -15.04 -0.89
C LEU A 2 -0.28 -13.93 0.08
N VAL A 3 -0.29 -12.67 -0.37
CA VAL A 3 0.07 -11.52 0.48
C VAL A 3 -0.85 -11.38 1.69
N GLU A 4 -2.15 -11.62 1.51
CA GLU A 4 -3.11 -11.60 2.61
C GLU A 4 -2.80 -12.67 3.66
N THR A 5 -2.56 -13.92 3.23
CA THR A 5 -2.19 -15.00 4.15
C THR A 5 -0.88 -14.68 4.88
N PHE A 6 0.12 -14.15 4.16
CA PHE A 6 1.38 -13.72 4.77
C PHE A 6 1.17 -12.61 5.81
N ALA A 7 0.36 -11.60 5.48
CA ALA A 7 0.05 -10.51 6.40
C ALA A 7 -0.67 -11.00 7.67
N ARG A 8 -1.60 -11.97 7.54
CA ARG A 8 -2.26 -12.60 8.69
C ARG A 8 -1.26 -13.34 9.58
N GLN A 9 -0.36 -14.14 8.98
CA GLN A 9 0.68 -14.86 9.74
C GLN A 9 1.64 -13.91 10.46
N VAL A 10 2.05 -12.82 9.80
CA VAL A 10 2.88 -11.78 10.43
C VAL A 10 2.13 -11.14 11.61
N ALA A 11 0.85 -10.83 11.44
CA ALA A 11 0.02 -10.27 12.50
C ALA A 11 -0.07 -11.24 13.70
N ASP A 12 -0.33 -12.53 13.46
CA ASP A 12 -0.40 -13.56 14.49
C ASP A 12 0.92 -13.70 15.27
N ILE A 13 2.06 -13.71 14.57
CA ILE A 13 3.39 -13.83 15.18
C ILE A 13 3.73 -12.60 16.04
N LEU A 14 3.33 -11.41 15.60
CA LEU A 14 3.60 -10.16 16.30
C LEU A 14 2.54 -9.80 17.34
N GLY A 15 1.45 -10.57 17.46
CA GLY A 15 0.33 -10.25 18.34
C GLY A 15 -0.44 -9.00 17.92
N LEU A 16 -0.47 -8.71 16.62
CA LEU A 16 -1.16 -7.56 16.04
C LEU A 16 -2.52 -7.96 15.44
N GLU A 17 -3.43 -7.00 15.35
CA GLU A 17 -4.70 -7.19 14.64
C GLU A 17 -4.49 -7.12 13.12
N TYR A 18 -5.02 -8.10 12.39
CA TYR A 18 -5.10 -8.04 10.93
C TYR A 18 -6.35 -7.29 10.47
N LEU A 19 -6.18 -6.26 9.65
CA LEU A 19 -7.26 -5.41 9.14
C LEU A 19 -7.41 -5.53 7.61
N SER A 20 -8.55 -6.06 7.15
CA SER A 20 -8.91 -6.10 5.72
C SER A 20 -9.66 -4.82 5.28
N ILE A 21 -9.02 -3.67 5.44
CA ILE A 21 -9.66 -2.34 5.29
C ILE A 21 -9.40 -1.64 3.96
N LEU A 22 -8.36 -2.02 3.22
CA LEU A 22 -8.00 -1.43 1.94
C LEU A 22 -8.81 -2.03 0.78
N ALA A 23 -9.29 -1.17 -0.11
CA ALA A 23 -9.97 -1.57 -1.33
C ALA A 23 -9.40 -0.83 -2.54
N LYS A 24 -9.09 -1.55 -3.61
CA LYS A 24 -8.80 -0.94 -4.91
C LYS A 24 -10.13 -0.60 -5.59
N VAL A 25 -10.39 0.69 -5.77
CA VAL A 25 -11.67 1.22 -6.29
C VAL A 25 -11.58 1.66 -7.75
N ARG A 26 -10.37 1.74 -8.31
CA ARG A 26 -10.13 2.07 -9.72
C ARG A 26 -9.14 1.09 -10.33
N GLN A 27 -9.37 0.73 -11.58
CA GLN A 27 -8.38 -0.01 -12.36
C GLN A 27 -7.16 0.86 -12.65
N THR A 28 -5.97 0.25 -12.61
CA THR A 28 -4.69 0.91 -12.88
C THR A 28 -3.93 0.09 -13.93
N GLN A 29 -3.12 0.75 -14.73
CA GLN A 29 -2.16 0.08 -15.61
C GLN A 29 -0.98 -0.45 -14.79
N GLU A 30 -0.23 -1.39 -15.35
CA GLU A 30 1.02 -1.85 -14.75
C GLU A 30 2.04 -0.70 -14.72
N GLN A 31 2.68 -0.45 -13.58
CA GLN A 31 3.59 0.71 -13.44
C GLN A 31 4.78 0.66 -14.40
N LYS A 32 5.26 -0.54 -14.73
CA LYS A 32 6.33 -0.77 -15.71
C LYS A 32 5.96 -0.43 -17.15
N SER A 33 4.67 -0.31 -17.48
CA SER A 33 4.22 0.07 -18.82
C SER A 33 4.14 1.59 -19.03
N LEU A 34 4.41 2.39 -17.98
CA LEU A 34 4.33 3.85 -18.00
C LEU A 34 5.73 4.45 -18.06
N SER A 35 5.90 5.45 -18.93
CA SER A 35 7.23 5.94 -19.31
C SER A 35 7.78 7.03 -18.39
N ASN A 36 6.93 7.77 -17.67
CA ASN A 36 7.38 8.89 -16.85
C ASN A 36 6.71 8.94 -15.47
N TRP A 37 7.38 9.63 -14.54
CA TRP A 37 6.97 9.74 -13.14
C TRP A 37 5.56 10.32 -12.96
N LEU A 38 5.16 11.27 -13.81
CA LEU A 38 3.87 11.94 -13.72
C LEU A 38 2.74 10.97 -14.09
N GLN A 39 2.91 10.19 -15.16
CA GLN A 39 1.99 9.12 -15.54
C GLN A 39 1.91 8.04 -14.47
N LYS A 40 3.06 7.61 -13.91
CA LYS A 40 3.12 6.61 -12.84
C LYS A 40 2.33 7.07 -11.59
N ALA A 41 2.49 8.33 -11.19
CA ALA A 41 1.76 8.92 -10.08
C ALA A 41 0.26 9.06 -10.37
N ASP A 42 -0.12 9.60 -11.52
CA ASP A 42 -1.52 9.77 -11.91
C ASP A 42 -2.24 8.41 -12.05
N ASN A 43 -1.54 7.39 -12.55
CA ASN A 43 -2.07 6.04 -12.70
C ASN A 43 -2.55 5.42 -11.39
N VAL A 44 -1.95 5.75 -10.23
CA VAL A 44 -2.41 5.24 -8.92
C VAL A 44 -3.27 6.22 -8.15
N LYS A 45 -3.23 7.51 -8.46
CA LYS A 45 -4.00 8.55 -7.78
C LYS A 45 -5.47 8.18 -7.62
N ASN A 46 -5.98 8.26 -6.38
CA ASN A 46 -7.34 7.90 -5.97
C ASN A 46 -7.77 6.48 -6.38
N ALA A 47 -6.83 5.56 -6.59
CA ALA A 47 -7.16 4.18 -6.95
C ALA A 47 -7.53 3.30 -5.75
N PHE A 48 -7.32 3.79 -4.53
CA PHE A 48 -7.54 3.07 -3.28
C PHE A 48 -8.52 3.82 -2.37
N ALA A 49 -9.21 3.07 -1.51
CA ALA A 49 -10.10 3.60 -0.49
C ALA A 49 -10.05 2.72 0.77
N VAL A 50 -10.44 3.30 1.91
CA VAL A 50 -10.59 2.60 3.20
C VAL A 50 -12.08 2.33 3.45
N ARG A 51 -12.46 1.07 3.67
CA ARG A 51 -13.87 0.68 3.86
C ARG A 51 -14.45 1.03 5.24
N PHE A 52 -13.59 1.17 6.25
CA PHE A 52 -13.97 1.42 7.65
C PHE A 52 -12.94 2.34 8.33
N PRO A 53 -12.92 3.65 8.04
CA PRO A 53 -11.91 4.58 8.56
C PRO A 53 -11.84 4.60 10.10
N GLU A 54 -12.97 4.38 10.77
CA GLU A 54 -13.07 4.32 12.22
C GLU A 54 -12.22 3.20 12.85
N GLN A 55 -11.90 2.14 12.11
CA GLN A 55 -11.06 1.04 12.59
C GLN A 55 -9.57 1.41 12.63
N ILE A 56 -9.15 2.48 11.94
CA ILE A 56 -7.75 2.89 11.85
C ILE A 56 -7.46 4.28 12.42
N ALA A 57 -8.49 5.01 12.84
CA ALA A 57 -8.36 6.33 13.46
C ALA A 57 -7.37 6.29 14.64
N ASP A 58 -6.38 7.19 14.62
CA ASP A 58 -5.31 7.33 15.62
C ASP A 58 -4.46 6.06 15.83
N ARG A 59 -4.51 5.10 14.89
CA ARG A 59 -3.69 3.88 14.95
C ARG A 59 -2.42 3.99 14.11
N THR A 60 -1.37 3.33 14.59
CA THR A 60 -0.17 3.06 13.79
C THR A 60 -0.36 1.76 13.02
N LEU A 61 -0.15 1.80 11.70
CA LEU A 61 -0.39 0.68 10.79
C LEU A 61 0.92 0.12 10.22
N LEU A 62 1.01 -1.21 10.15
CA LEU A 62 2.00 -1.92 9.35
C LEU A 62 1.35 -2.33 8.02
N LEU A 63 1.77 -1.71 6.91
CA LEU A 63 1.28 -2.02 5.57
C LEU A 63 2.18 -3.10 4.96
N ILE A 64 1.60 -4.23 4.56
CA ILE A 64 2.34 -5.35 3.99
C ILE A 64 2.01 -5.51 2.51
N ASP A 65 3.04 -5.62 1.68
CA ASP A 65 2.94 -5.94 0.26
C ASP A 65 4.06 -6.91 -0.16
N ASP A 66 3.97 -7.53 -1.34
CA ASP A 66 5.02 -8.45 -1.81
C ASP A 66 6.24 -7.72 -2.40
N ILE A 67 6.01 -6.68 -3.21
CA ILE A 67 7.04 -6.05 -4.03
C ILE A 67 7.02 -4.53 -3.90
N TYR A 68 8.15 -3.97 -3.49
CA TYR A 68 8.47 -2.57 -3.70
C TYR A 68 9.13 -2.39 -5.06
N ASP A 69 8.52 -1.56 -5.91
CA ASP A 69 9.11 -1.15 -7.19
C ASP A 69 9.54 0.32 -7.19
N SER A 70 8.80 1.19 -7.86
CA SER A 70 9.03 2.64 -7.88
C SER A 70 8.37 3.38 -6.69
N GLY A 71 7.67 2.65 -5.83
CA GLY A 71 7.04 3.20 -4.62
C GLY A 71 5.74 3.99 -4.83
N TYR A 72 5.31 4.30 -6.06
CA TYR A 72 4.08 5.08 -6.31
C TYR A 72 2.84 4.45 -5.68
N MET A 73 2.68 3.13 -5.82
CA MET A 73 1.52 2.41 -5.26
C MET A 73 1.51 2.48 -3.73
N LEU A 74 2.62 2.14 -3.07
CA LEU A 74 2.75 2.20 -1.61
C LEU A 74 2.57 3.62 -1.08
N ARG A 75 3.08 4.63 -1.79
CA ARG A 75 2.87 6.04 -1.43
C ARG A 75 1.40 6.43 -1.49
N GLU A 76 0.70 6.04 -2.56
CA GLU A 76 -0.74 6.31 -2.69
C GLU A 76 -1.56 5.60 -1.61
N VAL A 77 -1.28 4.32 -1.35
CA VAL A 77 -1.95 3.56 -0.28
C VAL A 77 -1.66 4.19 1.09
N GLY A 78 -0.41 4.56 1.36
CA GLY A 78 -0.02 5.24 2.59
C GLY A 78 -0.76 6.56 2.76
N LEU A 79 -0.82 7.40 1.72
CA LEU A 79 -1.60 8.64 1.74
C LEU A 79 -3.09 8.38 2.00
N THR A 80 -3.66 7.37 1.34
CA THR A 80 -5.07 6.97 1.52
C THR A 80 -5.36 6.60 2.98
N LEU A 81 -4.47 5.84 3.62
CA LEU A 81 -4.58 5.45 5.02
C LEU A 81 -4.43 6.64 5.98
N MET A 82 -3.45 7.50 5.75
CA MET A 82 -3.24 8.71 6.57
C MET A 82 -4.44 9.67 6.46
N GLN A 83 -4.99 9.87 5.26
CA GLN A 83 -6.18 10.68 5.04
C GLN A 83 -7.43 10.10 5.71
N ALA A 84 -7.48 8.78 5.87
CA ALA A 84 -8.54 8.08 6.58
C ALA A 84 -8.36 8.08 8.12
N GLY A 85 -7.31 8.75 8.64
CA GLY A 85 -7.13 8.98 10.08
C GLY A 85 -6.05 8.13 10.75
N ALA A 86 -5.26 7.36 9.99
CA ALA A 86 -4.12 6.65 10.56
C ALA A 86 -3.09 7.64 11.15
N GLN A 87 -2.55 7.32 12.32
CA GLN A 87 -1.50 8.11 12.98
C GLN A 87 -0.17 8.00 12.23
N ALA A 88 0.17 6.79 11.80
CA ALA A 88 1.40 6.48 11.07
C ALA A 88 1.20 5.21 10.22
N VAL A 89 1.92 5.12 9.11
CA VAL A 89 1.91 3.94 8.23
C VAL A 89 3.35 3.54 7.93
N TYR A 90 3.72 2.31 8.30
CA TYR A 90 5.02 1.72 8.03
C TYR A 90 4.89 0.64 6.96
N PRO A 91 5.45 0.84 5.76
CA PRO A 91 5.42 -0.18 4.72
C PRO A 91 6.49 -1.25 4.96
N LEU A 92 6.10 -2.51 4.79
CA LEU A 92 6.96 -3.69 4.75
C LEU A 92 6.72 -4.41 3.43
N THR A 93 7.79 -4.66 2.68
CA THR A 93 7.74 -5.45 1.45
C THR A 93 8.70 -6.61 1.54
N ILE A 94 8.33 -7.74 0.91
CA ILE A 94 9.17 -8.95 0.90
C ILE A 94 10.35 -8.75 -0.05
N THR A 95 10.11 -8.14 -1.20
CA THR A 95 11.09 -7.94 -2.25
C THR A 95 11.16 -6.47 -2.66
N ARG A 96 12.36 -5.98 -2.96
CA ARG A 96 12.56 -4.71 -3.64
C ARG A 96 13.17 -4.96 -5.01
N THR A 97 12.55 -4.44 -6.07
CA THR A 97 13.17 -4.44 -7.40
C THR A 97 14.18 -3.29 -7.48
N ALA A 98 15.33 -3.58 -8.09
CA ALA A 98 16.30 -2.56 -8.44
C ALA A 98 15.95 -2.05 -9.84
N HIS A 99 15.02 -1.09 -9.93
CA HIS A 99 14.88 -0.29 -11.13
C HIS A 99 15.61 1.03 -10.92
N SER A 100 16.58 1.30 -11.79
CA SER A 100 17.22 2.61 -11.93
C SER A 100 16.21 3.58 -12.56
N ASP A 101 15.24 4.03 -11.79
CA ASP A 101 14.43 5.21 -12.13
C ASP A 101 15.27 6.47 -11.80
N ASP A 102 16.45 6.59 -12.43
CA ASP A 102 17.27 7.79 -12.47
C ASP A 102 17.39 8.22 -13.93
N GLN A 103 16.38 8.95 -14.41
CA GLN A 103 16.46 9.99 -15.45
C GLN A 103 15.18 10.80 -15.54
#